data_AF-A0A660MS42-F1
#
_entry.id   AF-A0A660MS42-F1
#
_cell.length_a   1.000
_cell.length_b   1.000
_cell.length_c   1.000
_cell.angle_alpha   90.00
_cell.angle_beta   90.00
_cell.angle_gamma   90.00
#
_symmetry.space_group_name_H-M   'P 1'
#
loop_
_entity.id
_entity.type
_entity.pdbx_description
1 polymer ?
#
loop_
_entity_poly.entity_id
_entity_poly.type
_entity_poly.pdbx_seq_one_letter_code
_entity_poly.pdbx_strand_id
1 'polypeptide(L)'
;MEVSQKIVDYAIWYYLKYYPSKKALENKLFEKFGPNSEKAKIYGGIGQETVDEILNQKMASIISEEEVARAKIKNYVEKNKNVSYIKSKMFQKKFEKELVLEILEKEFDFENNSLLSESKLRNQILALKQNGKSKNYIRRKFLERKQDKELIEGILEDIFKDGEFENILKEYEKIKQKGLDKQKIFQKLFAKGFSYDDIKQVMKD
;
A
#
# COMPACT_ATOMS: atom_id res chain seq x y z
N MET A 1 2.27 -19.26 -37.46
CA MET A 1 1.12 -18.36 -37.73
C MET A 1 1.57 -16.96 -37.41
N GLU A 2 1.28 -16.00 -38.28
CA GLU A 2 1.61 -14.60 -38.03
C GLU A 2 0.71 -14.03 -36.92
N VAL A 3 1.30 -13.36 -35.93
CA VAL A 3 0.54 -12.75 -34.83
C VAL A 3 -0.32 -11.61 -35.35
N SER A 4 -1.61 -11.62 -35.02
CA SER A 4 -2.54 -10.57 -35.42
C SER A 4 -2.09 -9.19 -34.90
N GLN A 5 -1.83 -8.25 -35.82
CA GLN A 5 -1.41 -6.88 -35.49
C GLN A 5 -2.38 -6.18 -34.51
N LYS A 6 -3.69 -6.47 -34.60
CA LYS A 6 -4.69 -5.92 -33.67
C LYS A 6 -4.44 -6.32 -32.21
N ILE A 7 -3.88 -7.49 -31.96
CA ILE A 7 -3.54 -7.97 -30.61
C ILE A 7 -2.29 -7.24 -30.12
N VAL A 8 -1.31 -7.05 -31.00
CA VAL A 8 -0.10 -6.25 -30.71
C VAL A 8 -0.47 -4.81 -30.38
N ASP A 9 -1.30 -4.16 -31.20
CA ASP A 9 -1.76 -2.78 -30.97
C ASP A 9 -2.50 -2.64 -29.65
N TYR A 10 -3.35 -3.62 -29.30
CA TYR A 10 -4.01 -3.64 -28.01
C TYR A 10 -3.02 -3.78 -26.85
N ALA A 11 -2.01 -4.65 -26.98
CA ALA A 11 -1.00 -4.86 -25.95
C ALA A 11 -0.20 -3.57 -25.71
N ILE A 12 0.23 -2.90 -26.79
CA ILE A 12 0.92 -1.61 -26.74
C ILE A 12 0.04 -0.55 -26.08
N TRP A 13 -1.21 -0.39 -26.54
CA TRP A 13 -2.16 0.56 -25.95
C TRP A 13 -2.35 0.31 -24.45
N TYR A 14 -2.57 -0.94 -24.05
CA TYR A 14 -2.81 -1.29 -22.66
C TYR A 14 -1.57 -1.00 -21.81
N TYR A 15 -0.38 -1.34 -22.32
CA TYR A 15 0.87 -1.08 -21.64
C TYR A 15 1.10 0.42 -21.43
N LEU A 16 1.02 1.23 -22.48
CA LEU A 16 1.24 2.68 -22.41
C LEU A 16 0.19 3.42 -21.56
N LYS A 17 -1.02 2.86 -21.46
CA LYS A 17 -2.08 3.45 -20.63
C LYS A 17 -1.94 3.14 -19.14
N TYR A 18 -1.53 1.91 -18.80
CA TYR A 18 -1.62 1.42 -17.41
C TYR A 18 -0.26 1.11 -16.76
N TYR A 19 0.80 0.98 -17.56
CA TYR A 19 2.13 0.55 -17.14
C TYR A 19 2.05 -0.65 -16.17
N PRO A 20 1.48 -1.80 -16.60
CA PRO A 20 1.43 -3.01 -15.81
C PRO A 20 2.82 -3.68 -15.71
N SER A 21 2.97 -4.65 -14.80
CA SER A 21 4.05 -5.63 -14.90
C SER A 21 3.86 -6.51 -16.14
N LYS A 22 4.92 -7.17 -16.59
CA LYS A 22 4.85 -8.09 -17.72
C LYS A 22 3.85 -9.22 -17.47
N LYS A 23 3.86 -9.80 -16.26
CA LYS A 23 2.92 -10.84 -15.87
C LYS A 23 1.47 -10.35 -15.81
N ALA A 24 1.23 -9.11 -15.38
CA ALA A 24 -0.11 -8.53 -15.40
C ALA A 24 -0.59 -8.26 -16.83
N LEU A 25 0.29 -7.83 -17.74
CA LEU A 25 -0.03 -7.68 -19.16
C LEU A 25 -0.35 -9.03 -19.81
N GLU A 26 0.45 -10.06 -19.56
CA GLU A 26 0.22 -11.44 -20.00
C GLU A 26 -1.17 -11.94 -19.58
N ASN A 27 -1.50 -11.82 -18.29
CA ASN A 27 -2.82 -12.19 -17.77
C ASN A 27 -3.93 -11.42 -18.48
N LYS A 28 -3.72 -10.13 -18.78
CA LYS A 28 -4.72 -9.32 -19.46
C LYS A 28 -4.92 -9.72 -20.92
N LEU A 29 -3.84 -10.15 -21.60
CA LEU A 29 -3.91 -10.67 -22.96
C LEU A 29 -4.67 -12.01 -22.97
N PHE A 30 -4.44 -12.90 -22.01
CA PHE A 30 -5.20 -14.14 -21.88
C PHE A 30 -6.68 -13.90 -21.53
N GLU A 31 -6.96 -12.99 -20.60
CA GLU A 31 -8.34 -12.61 -20.27
C GLU A 31 -9.10 -12.15 -21.52
N LYS A 32 -8.44 -11.34 -22.37
CA LYS A 32 -9.09 -10.75 -23.54
C LYS A 32 -9.08 -11.64 -24.77
N PHE A 33 -8.01 -12.35 -25.05
CA PHE A 33 -7.78 -13.08 -26.31
C PHE A 33 -7.41 -14.55 -26.12
N GLY A 34 -7.30 -15.04 -24.89
CA GLY A 34 -6.98 -16.45 -24.62
C GLY A 34 -8.05 -17.41 -25.13
N PRO A 35 -7.81 -18.73 -25.13
CA PRO A 35 -8.66 -19.71 -25.84
C PRO A 35 -10.14 -19.71 -25.40
N ASN A 36 -10.39 -19.32 -24.15
CA ASN A 36 -11.73 -19.28 -23.56
C ASN A 36 -12.39 -17.88 -23.61
N SER A 37 -11.78 -16.89 -24.28
CA SER A 37 -12.32 -15.53 -24.32
C SER A 37 -13.37 -15.36 -25.41
N GLU A 38 -14.24 -14.34 -25.26
CA GLU A 38 -15.20 -13.99 -26.32
C GLU A 38 -14.50 -13.65 -27.65
N LYS A 39 -13.31 -13.04 -27.57
CA LYS A 39 -12.51 -12.67 -28.74
C LYS A 39 -11.83 -13.89 -29.36
N ALA A 40 -11.67 -15.01 -28.65
CA ALA A 40 -11.15 -16.25 -29.23
C ALA A 40 -11.97 -16.71 -30.42
N LYS A 41 -13.30 -16.53 -30.37
CA LYS A 41 -14.23 -16.84 -31.46
C LYS A 41 -13.97 -16.03 -32.73
N ILE A 42 -13.35 -14.86 -32.60
CA ILE A 42 -13.07 -13.92 -33.70
C ILE A 42 -11.62 -14.06 -34.19
N TYR A 43 -10.69 -14.30 -33.27
CA TYR A 43 -9.24 -14.22 -33.54
C TYR A 43 -8.52 -15.56 -33.38
N GLY A 44 -9.23 -16.67 -33.13
CA GLY A 44 -8.65 -18.01 -33.00
C GLY A 44 -8.15 -18.38 -31.60
N GLY A 45 -8.15 -17.44 -30.66
CA GLY A 45 -7.57 -17.63 -29.32
C GLY A 45 -6.03 -17.62 -29.36
N ILE A 46 -5.38 -16.98 -28.39
CA ILE A 46 -3.92 -16.95 -28.30
C ILE A 46 -3.41 -17.90 -27.22
N GLY A 47 -2.31 -18.59 -27.51
CA GLY A 47 -1.57 -19.42 -26.56
C GLY A 47 -0.36 -18.69 -25.97
N GLN A 48 0.38 -19.38 -25.09
CA GLN A 48 1.58 -18.84 -24.44
C GLN A 48 2.64 -18.40 -25.45
N GLU A 49 2.91 -19.19 -26.48
CA GLU A 49 3.91 -18.86 -27.51
C GLU A 49 3.60 -17.52 -28.20
N THR A 50 2.33 -17.26 -28.51
CA THR A 50 1.88 -15.99 -29.10
C THR A 50 2.07 -14.82 -28.14
N VAL A 51 1.75 -15.01 -26.86
CA VAL A 51 1.95 -13.98 -25.85
C VAL A 51 3.44 -13.69 -25.66
N ASP A 52 4.27 -14.73 -25.64
CA ASP A 52 5.73 -14.58 -25.52
C ASP A 52 6.32 -13.86 -26.74
N GLU A 53 5.85 -14.15 -27.97
CA GLU A 53 6.25 -13.40 -29.17
C GLU A 53 5.88 -11.92 -29.05
N ILE A 54 4.66 -11.60 -28.61
CA ILE A 54 4.21 -10.22 -28.42
C ILE A 54 5.09 -9.51 -27.40
N LEU A 55 5.26 -10.08 -26.21
CA LEU A 55 5.94 -9.42 -25.09
C LEU A 55 7.46 -9.35 -25.30
N ASN A 56 8.08 -10.42 -25.78
CA ASN A 56 9.55 -10.55 -25.82
C ASN A 56 10.16 -10.16 -27.16
N GLN A 57 9.38 -10.05 -28.22
CA GLN A 57 9.89 -9.68 -29.54
C GLN A 57 9.24 -8.38 -30.04
N LYS A 58 7.92 -8.37 -30.18
CA LYS A 58 7.22 -7.21 -30.77
C LYS A 58 7.23 -5.98 -29.87
N MET A 59 7.19 -6.18 -28.55
CA MET A 59 7.16 -5.11 -27.54
C MET A 59 8.48 -4.96 -26.77
N ALA A 60 9.54 -5.67 -27.16
CA ALA A 60 10.79 -5.70 -26.41
C ALA A 60 11.41 -4.32 -26.16
N SER A 61 11.30 -3.41 -27.12
CA SER A 61 11.81 -2.03 -27.02
C SER A 61 10.88 -1.08 -26.26
N ILE A 62 9.66 -1.51 -25.93
CA ILE A 62 8.62 -0.70 -25.28
C ILE A 62 8.48 -1.10 -23.81
N ILE A 63 8.61 -2.39 -23.50
CA ILE A 63 8.46 -2.91 -22.14
C ILE A 63 9.70 -2.55 -21.32
N SER A 64 9.50 -1.66 -20.36
CA SER A 64 10.49 -1.20 -19.39
C SER A 64 10.03 -1.59 -17.97
N GLU A 65 10.04 -2.90 -17.66
CA GLU A 65 9.45 -3.42 -16.41
C GLU A 65 10.13 -2.88 -15.16
N GLU A 66 11.45 -2.79 -15.20
CA GLU A 66 12.25 -2.24 -14.11
C GLU A 66 11.94 -0.77 -13.87
N GLU A 67 11.93 0.07 -14.90
CA GLU A 67 11.63 1.51 -14.81
C GLU A 67 10.22 1.75 -14.29
N VAL A 68 9.26 0.93 -14.73
CA VAL A 68 7.88 0.98 -14.23
C VAL A 68 7.82 0.60 -12.75
N ALA A 69 8.57 -0.43 -12.33
CA ALA A 69 8.65 -0.82 -10.93
C ALA A 69 9.29 0.29 -10.07
N ARG A 70 10.43 0.83 -10.51
CA ARG A 70 11.16 1.95 -9.89
C ARG A 70 10.25 3.16 -9.70
N ALA A 71 9.55 3.60 -10.76
CA ALA A 71 8.64 4.72 -10.69
C ALA A 71 7.48 4.51 -9.70
N LYS A 72 6.89 3.31 -9.66
CA LYS A 72 5.81 2.99 -8.71
C LYS A 72 6.31 2.94 -7.27
N ILE A 73 7.46 2.32 -7.02
CA ILE A 73 8.09 2.26 -5.69
C ILE A 73 8.40 3.67 -5.20
N LYS A 74 9.06 4.49 -6.03
CA LYS A 74 9.35 5.89 -5.72
C LYS A 74 8.09 6.67 -5.36
N ASN A 75 6.99 6.49 -6.12
CA ASN A 75 5.73 7.16 -5.80
C ASN A 75 5.15 6.74 -4.44
N TYR A 76 5.32 5.48 -4.03
CA TYR A 76 4.89 5.03 -2.71
C TYR A 76 5.78 5.60 -1.59
N VAL A 77 7.10 5.68 -1.80
CA VAL A 77 8.03 6.33 -0.88
C VAL A 77 7.70 7.81 -0.72
N GLU A 78 7.46 8.51 -1.83
CA GLU A 78 7.00 9.92 -1.83
C GLU A 78 5.68 10.11 -1.06
N LYS A 79 4.80 9.10 -1.07
CA LYS A 79 3.55 9.08 -0.29
C LYS A 79 3.74 8.59 1.15
N ASN A 80 4.97 8.47 1.61
CA ASN A 80 5.35 8.04 2.95
C ASN A 80 4.75 6.67 3.33
N LYS A 81 4.75 5.72 2.37
CA LYS A 81 4.31 4.35 2.63
C LYS A 81 5.46 3.54 3.21
N ASN A 82 5.13 2.66 4.16
CA ASN A 82 6.11 1.74 4.73
C ASN A 82 6.47 0.61 3.75
N VAL A 83 7.56 -0.08 4.05
CA VAL A 83 8.10 -1.16 3.21
C VAL A 83 7.10 -2.30 3.00
N SER A 84 6.39 -2.72 4.06
CA SER A 84 5.43 -3.81 3.99
C SER A 84 4.28 -3.50 3.02
N TYR A 85 3.80 -2.26 3.03
CA TYR A 85 2.78 -1.77 2.11
C TYR A 85 3.30 -1.77 0.67
N ILE A 86 4.52 -1.27 0.44
CA ILE A 86 5.13 -1.23 -0.89
C ILE A 86 5.27 -2.63 -1.46
N LYS A 87 5.91 -3.55 -0.72
CA LYS A 87 6.06 -4.97 -1.11
C LYS A 87 4.71 -5.59 -1.44
N SER A 88 3.74 -5.49 -0.53
CA SER A 88 2.40 -6.04 -0.73
C SER A 88 1.73 -5.49 -1.99
N LYS A 89 1.82 -4.18 -2.24
CA LYS A 89 1.19 -3.56 -3.42
C LYS A 89 1.89 -3.93 -4.72
N MET A 90 3.21 -4.03 -4.73
CA MET A 90 3.96 -4.45 -5.91
C MET A 90 3.68 -5.92 -6.25
N PHE A 91 3.63 -6.81 -5.25
CA PHE A 91 3.32 -8.23 -5.48
C PHE A 91 1.87 -8.44 -5.90
N GLN A 92 0.92 -7.68 -5.36
CA GLN A 92 -0.47 -7.65 -5.84
C GLN A 92 -0.56 -7.24 -7.32
N LYS A 93 0.36 -6.35 -7.76
CA LYS A 93 0.50 -5.93 -9.17
C LYS A 93 1.36 -6.88 -10.01
N LYS A 94 1.70 -8.06 -9.48
CA LYS A 94 2.45 -9.12 -10.17
C LYS A 94 3.86 -8.73 -10.61
N PHE A 95 4.50 -7.77 -9.94
CA PHE A 95 5.94 -7.58 -10.08
C PHE A 95 6.68 -8.70 -9.38
N GLU A 96 7.81 -9.13 -9.96
CA GLU A 96 8.68 -10.13 -9.37
C GLU A 96 9.23 -9.68 -8.03
N LYS A 97 9.37 -10.64 -7.10
CA LYS A 97 9.77 -10.34 -5.73
C LYS A 97 11.19 -9.83 -5.70
N GLU A 98 12.07 -10.49 -6.43
CA GLU A 98 13.50 -10.24 -6.53
C GLU A 98 13.75 -8.83 -7.06
N LEU A 99 13.11 -8.45 -8.17
CA LEU A 99 13.16 -7.09 -8.74
C LEU A 99 12.74 -6.02 -7.72
N VAL A 100 11.63 -6.22 -7.02
CA VAL A 100 11.13 -5.25 -6.03
C VAL A 100 12.09 -5.11 -4.85
N LEU A 101 12.66 -6.22 -4.38
CA LEU A 101 13.63 -6.21 -3.29
C LEU A 101 14.94 -5.53 -3.71
N GLU A 102 15.43 -5.84 -4.90
CA GLU A 102 16.64 -5.24 -5.47
C GLU A 102 16.50 -3.72 -5.61
N ILE A 103 15.37 -3.21 -6.12
CA ILE A 103 15.13 -1.77 -6.23
C ILE A 103 15.10 -1.13 -4.84
N LEU A 104 14.38 -1.72 -3.88
CA LEU A 104 14.28 -1.19 -2.53
C LEU A 104 15.66 -1.14 -1.84
N GLU A 105 16.51 -2.14 -2.07
CA GLU A 105 17.85 -2.22 -1.52
C GLU A 105 18.78 -1.20 -2.19
N LYS A 106 18.91 -1.24 -3.52
CA LYS A 106 19.88 -0.43 -4.27
C LYS A 106 19.57 1.07 -4.25
N GLU A 107 18.30 1.45 -4.31
CA GLU A 107 17.93 2.87 -4.39
C GLU A 107 17.63 3.52 -3.04
N PHE A 108 17.18 2.73 -2.05
CA PHE A 108 16.68 3.28 -0.80
C PHE A 108 17.35 2.71 0.44
N ASP A 109 18.24 1.71 0.30
CA ASP A 109 18.94 1.06 1.41
C ASP A 109 17.98 0.71 2.55
N PHE A 110 16.82 0.12 2.20
CA PHE A 110 15.72 -0.07 3.14
C PHE A 110 16.08 -1.00 4.31
N GLU A 111 17.14 -1.81 4.19
CA GLU A 111 17.60 -2.70 5.24
C GLU A 111 18.26 -1.94 6.39
N ASN A 112 18.91 -0.82 6.09
CA ASN A 112 19.60 -0.02 7.09
C ASN A 112 18.82 1.26 7.44
N ASN A 113 18.03 1.81 6.50
CA ASN A 113 17.36 3.09 6.66
C ASN A 113 15.83 3.01 6.74
N SER A 114 15.24 4.01 7.41
CA SER A 114 13.80 4.25 7.33
C SER A 114 13.44 4.81 5.95
N LEU A 115 12.34 4.32 5.37
CA LEU A 115 11.75 4.94 4.16
C LEU A 115 10.79 6.09 4.50
N LEU A 116 10.59 6.35 5.80
CA LEU A 116 9.64 7.35 6.27
C LEU A 116 10.35 8.70 6.40
N SER A 117 9.74 9.72 5.82
CA SER A 117 10.10 11.11 6.03
C SER A 117 9.49 11.61 7.34
N GLU A 118 10.32 12.22 8.19
CA GLU A 118 9.91 12.77 9.48
C GLU A 118 8.73 13.74 9.35
N SER A 119 8.84 14.74 8.47
CA SER A 119 7.82 15.78 8.31
C SER A 119 6.47 15.20 7.88
N LYS A 120 6.48 14.27 6.91
CA LYS A 120 5.27 13.59 6.44
C LYS A 120 4.68 12.67 7.51
N LEU A 121 5.53 11.93 8.22
CA LEU A 121 5.11 11.04 9.30
C LEU A 121 4.49 11.83 10.45
N ARG A 122 5.12 12.93 10.86
CA ARG A 122 4.60 13.86 11.87
C ARG A 122 3.21 14.37 11.51
N ASN A 123 3.00 14.81 10.27
CA ASN A 123 1.69 15.24 9.79
C ASN A 123 0.64 14.10 9.82
N GLN A 124 1.03 12.89 9.43
CA GLN A 124 0.14 11.72 9.50
C GLN A 124 -0.23 11.34 10.94
N ILE A 125 0.73 11.43 11.87
CA ILE A 125 0.52 11.15 13.30
C ILE A 125 -0.38 12.23 13.91
N LEU A 126 -0.14 13.51 13.64
CA LEU A 126 -1.01 14.61 14.08
C LEU A 126 -2.45 14.42 13.60
N ALA A 127 -2.64 14.08 12.32
CA ALA A 127 -3.97 13.81 11.77
C ALA A 127 -4.65 12.63 12.49
N LEU A 128 -3.92 11.58 12.87
CA LEU A 128 -4.49 10.46 13.63
C LEU A 128 -4.83 10.85 15.07
N LYS A 129 -3.97 11.64 15.74
CA LYS A 129 -4.25 12.19 17.08
C LYS A 129 -5.52 13.04 17.05
N GLN A 130 -5.65 13.94 16.07
CA GLN A 130 -6.85 14.78 15.87
C GLN A 130 -8.12 13.94 15.60
N ASN A 131 -7.97 12.77 14.98
CA ASN A 131 -9.06 11.80 14.80
C ASN A 131 -9.31 10.92 16.05
N GLY A 132 -8.72 11.28 17.19
CA GLY A 132 -8.88 10.61 18.47
C GLY A 132 -8.30 9.20 18.47
N LYS A 133 -7.16 8.99 17.82
CA LYS A 133 -6.38 7.74 17.93
C LYS A 133 -5.35 7.89 19.04
N SER A 134 -5.15 6.81 19.79
CA SER A 134 -4.14 6.73 20.85
C SER A 134 -2.72 6.63 20.32
N LYS A 135 -1.73 6.98 21.15
CA LYS A 135 -0.30 6.74 20.92
C LYS A 135 -0.05 5.27 20.61
N ASN A 136 -0.67 4.35 21.36
CA ASN A 136 -0.54 2.91 21.15
C ASN A 136 -1.08 2.44 19.80
N TYR A 137 -2.23 2.96 19.36
CA TYR A 137 -2.74 2.67 18.02
C TYR A 137 -1.77 3.14 16.94
N ILE A 138 -1.29 4.37 17.07
CA ILE A 138 -0.41 4.99 16.08
C ILE A 138 0.93 4.27 16.04
N ARG A 139 1.50 3.96 17.20
CA ARG A 139 2.73 3.17 17.34
C ARG A 139 2.63 1.85 16.61
N ARG A 140 1.61 1.03 16.90
CA ARG A 140 1.38 -0.26 16.19
C ARG A 140 1.19 -0.09 14.69
N LYS A 141 0.62 1.03 14.24
CA LYS A 141 0.36 1.29 12.83
C LYS A 141 1.63 1.61 12.04
N PHE A 142 2.60 2.28 12.65
CA PHE A 142 3.81 2.72 11.93
C PHE A 142 5.05 1.90 12.28
N LEU A 143 5.15 1.38 13.51
CA LEU A 143 6.32 0.66 14.00
C LEU A 143 6.30 -0.80 13.54
N GLU A 144 6.66 -1.00 12.26
CA GLU A 144 6.78 -2.33 11.66
C GLU A 144 8.21 -2.87 11.69
N ARG A 145 9.21 -1.97 11.69
CA ARG A 145 10.63 -2.33 11.55
C ARG A 145 11.48 -1.59 12.56
N LYS A 146 12.63 -2.18 12.90
CA LYS A 146 13.59 -1.60 13.86
C LYS A 146 14.15 -0.25 13.38
N GLN A 147 14.35 -0.09 12.08
CA GLN A 147 14.91 1.10 11.43
C GLN A 147 13.98 2.31 11.57
N ASP A 148 12.68 2.08 11.72
CA ASP A 148 11.68 3.14 11.84
C ASP A 148 11.50 3.57 13.31
N LYS A 149 12.09 2.84 14.27
CA LYS A 149 11.82 2.98 15.71
C LYS A 149 12.17 4.36 16.24
N GLU A 150 13.41 4.78 16.11
CA GLU A 150 13.88 6.05 16.67
C GLU A 150 13.05 7.23 16.16
N LEU A 151 12.82 7.27 14.84
CA LEU A 151 11.98 8.28 14.19
C LEU A 151 10.55 8.30 14.74
N ILE A 152 9.90 7.14 14.80
CA ILE A 152 8.50 7.04 15.24
C ILE A 152 8.38 7.43 16.72
N GLU A 153 9.25 6.91 17.57
CA GLU A 153 9.20 7.18 19.00
C GLU A 153 9.46 8.65 19.30
N GLY A 154 10.46 9.27 18.68
CA GLY A 154 10.74 10.69 18.86
C GLY A 154 9.55 11.58 18.48
N ILE A 155 8.89 11.29 17.36
CA ILE A 155 7.67 12.03 16.95
C ILE A 155 6.52 11.79 17.93
N LEU A 156 6.32 10.55 18.38
CA LEU A 156 5.25 10.22 19.32
C LEU A 156 5.48 10.86 20.70
N GLU A 157 6.70 10.89 21.19
CA GLU A 157 7.06 11.54 22.46
C GLU A 157 6.78 13.04 22.41
N ASP A 158 7.18 13.72 21.34
CA ASP A 158 6.90 15.15 21.19
C ASP A 158 5.40 15.45 21.03
N ILE A 159 4.69 14.71 20.16
CA ILE A 159 3.26 14.95 19.92
C ILE A 159 2.40 14.63 21.13
N PHE A 160 2.78 13.64 21.94
CA PHE A 160 2.03 13.19 23.12
C PHE A 160 2.70 13.60 24.44
N LYS A 161 3.55 14.63 24.43
CA LYS A 161 4.26 15.12 25.62
C LYS A 161 3.34 15.52 26.77
N ASP A 162 2.16 16.07 26.44
CA ASP A 162 1.14 16.51 27.41
C ASP A 162 0.25 15.34 27.88
N GLY A 163 0.57 14.11 27.50
CA GLY A 163 -0.20 12.91 27.81
C GLY A 163 -1.38 12.65 26.87
N GLU A 164 -2.15 11.60 27.17
CA GLU A 164 -3.29 11.15 26.37
C GLU A 164 -4.64 11.31 27.07
N PHE A 165 -4.65 11.70 28.34
CA PHE A 165 -5.85 11.69 29.18
C PHE A 165 -6.94 12.62 28.64
N GLU A 166 -6.58 13.85 28.24
CA GLU A 166 -7.53 14.76 27.61
C GLU A 166 -8.10 14.22 26.28
N ASN A 167 -7.29 13.48 25.53
CA ASN A 167 -7.70 12.94 24.24
C ASN A 167 -8.75 11.84 24.43
N ILE A 168 -8.55 10.93 25.39
CA ILE A 168 -9.53 9.89 25.70
C ILE A 168 -10.81 10.49 26.29
N LEU A 169 -10.73 11.52 27.15
CA LEU A 169 -11.90 12.22 27.68
C LEU A 169 -12.74 12.86 26.57
N LYS A 170 -12.12 13.60 25.64
CA LYS A 170 -12.82 14.23 24.51
C LYS A 170 -13.54 13.20 23.64
N GLU A 171 -12.90 12.07 23.38
CA GLU A 171 -13.51 11.01 22.58
C GLU A 171 -14.60 10.25 23.34
N TYR A 172 -14.44 10.03 24.64
CA TYR A 172 -15.48 9.47 25.50
C TYR A 172 -16.75 10.32 25.45
N GLU A 173 -16.64 11.63 25.72
CA GLU A 173 -17.78 12.56 25.69
C GLU A 173 -18.46 12.62 24.31
N LYS A 174 -17.68 12.67 23.23
CA LYS A 174 -18.20 12.64 21.86
C LYS A 174 -18.97 11.36 21.53
N ILE A 175 -18.56 10.23 22.09
CA ILE A 175 -19.25 8.94 21.87
C ILE A 175 -20.47 8.83 22.79
N LYS A 176 -20.37 9.30 24.04
CA LYS A 176 -21.44 9.33 25.05
C LYS A 176 -22.63 10.18 24.59
N GLN A 177 -22.38 11.34 23.97
CA GLN A 177 -23.41 12.20 23.38
C GLN A 177 -24.26 11.51 22.30
N LYS A 178 -23.80 10.38 21.75
CA LYS A 178 -24.57 9.60 20.77
C LYS A 178 -25.57 8.63 21.40
N GLY A 179 -25.73 8.66 22.73
CA GLY A 179 -26.68 7.80 23.45
C GLY A 179 -26.34 6.31 23.40
N LEU A 180 -25.05 5.97 23.26
CA LEU A 180 -24.61 4.58 23.18
C LEU A 180 -24.50 3.95 24.56
N ASP A 181 -24.76 2.64 24.65
CA ASP A 181 -24.53 1.87 25.86
C ASP A 181 -23.03 1.79 26.23
N LYS A 182 -22.75 1.51 27.50
CA LYS A 182 -21.38 1.44 28.04
C LYS A 182 -20.50 0.45 27.29
N GLN A 183 -21.04 -0.70 26.86
CA GLN A 183 -20.27 -1.72 26.15
C GLN A 183 -19.84 -1.23 24.76
N LYS A 184 -20.71 -0.55 24.02
CA LYS A 184 -20.40 0.05 22.72
C LYS A 184 -19.44 1.22 22.84
N ILE A 185 -19.55 2.03 23.90
CA ILE A 185 -18.58 3.10 24.20
C ILE A 185 -17.19 2.48 24.39
N PHE A 186 -17.10 1.46 25.25
CA PHE A 186 -15.87 0.73 25.51
C PHE A 186 -15.24 0.18 24.22
N GLN A 187 -16.03 -0.54 23.41
CA GLN A 187 -15.56 -1.11 22.14
C GLN A 187 -15.02 -0.04 21.18
N LYS A 188 -15.68 1.12 21.08
CA LYS A 188 -15.25 2.22 20.21
C LYS A 188 -13.94 2.86 20.68
N LEU A 189 -13.77 3.07 21.99
CA LEU A 189 -12.52 3.58 22.56
C LEU A 189 -11.39 2.56 22.41
N PHE A 190 -11.67 1.28 22.66
CA PHE A 190 -10.71 0.20 22.47
C PHE A 190 -10.25 0.09 21.00
N ALA A 191 -11.16 0.24 20.03
CA ALA A 191 -10.82 0.30 18.60
C ALA A 191 -9.99 1.54 18.20
N LYS A 192 -9.95 2.57 19.04
CA LYS A 192 -9.03 3.73 18.94
C LYS A 192 -7.68 3.46 19.61
N GLY A 193 -7.52 2.31 20.26
CA GLY A 193 -6.30 1.77 20.84
C GLY A 193 -5.97 2.25 22.25
N PHE A 194 -6.91 2.91 22.92
CA PHE A 194 -6.76 3.23 24.34
C PHE A 194 -6.66 1.96 25.18
N SER A 195 -5.89 2.01 26.27
CA SER A 195 -5.73 0.85 27.15
C SER A 195 -7.02 0.58 27.92
N TYR A 196 -7.17 -0.64 28.42
CA TYR A 196 -8.30 -1.03 29.24
C TYR A 196 -8.43 -0.14 30.49
N ASP A 197 -7.31 0.17 31.13
CA ASP A 197 -7.26 0.94 32.36
C ASP A 197 -7.63 2.41 32.13
N ASP A 198 -7.11 3.03 31.05
CA ASP A 198 -7.48 4.41 30.68
C ASP A 198 -8.99 4.51 30.40
N ILE A 199 -9.55 3.55 29.65
CA ILE A 199 -10.97 3.53 29.33
C ILE A 199 -11.81 3.37 30.60
N LYS A 200 -11.40 2.47 31.49
CA LYS A 200 -12.08 2.29 32.79
C LYS A 200 -12.04 3.56 33.63
N GLN A 201 -10.92 4.27 33.62
CA GLN A 201 -10.76 5.50 34.38
C GLN A 201 -11.78 6.56 33.91
N VAL A 202 -11.89 6.82 32.60
CA VAL A 202 -12.83 7.84 32.10
C VAL A 202 -14.31 7.43 32.14
N MET A 203 -14.62 6.13 32.19
CA MET A 203 -16.00 5.63 32.26
C MET A 203 -16.54 5.51 33.70
N LYS A 204 -15.68 5.68 34.70
CA LYS A 204 -16.08 5.73 36.11
C LYS A 204 -16.64 7.10 36.50
N ASP A 205 -16.35 8.12 35.70
CA ASP A 205 -16.96 9.46 35.70
C ASP A 205 -18.15 9.55 34.70
#